data_AF-A0A534NQT1-F1
#
_entry.id   AF-A0A534NQT1-F1
#
_cell.length_a   1.000
_cell.length_b   1.000
_cell.length_c   1.000
_cell.angle_alpha   90.00
_cell.angle_beta   90.00
_cell.angle_gamma   90.00
#
_symmetry.space_group_name_H-M   'P 1'
#
loop_
_entity.id
_entity.type
_entity.pdbx_description
1 polymer ?
#
loop_
_entity_poly.entity_id
_entity_poly.type
_entity_poly.pdbx_seq_one_letter_code
_entity_poly.pdbx_strand_id
1 'polypeptide(L)'
;MGVLDDIRHAAFELRQTDPQEAIRILRRAAQQGGEAEVLARGALGEIYLDELGDLDGAEHEFRRVLQLAPGLSAAEIGLGRTRREAGDLKGAETAFLRALEGLSRDIRGFREDGTLPAGAEEVVLTLLETAVELAEVRTGAVPLEEEVLAWAAAQKLFDAEEDHDDWIRFHALWTRLRILTGRPEEAVTALREAERSGELPSEQAKELLRLALKELDAPPVIQLGKKS
;
A
#
# COMPACT_ATOMS: atom_id res chain seq x y z
N MET A 1 -26.31 13.35 11.46
CA MET A 1 -25.04 12.84 10.91
C MET A 1 -24.77 13.61 9.62
N GLY A 2 -23.54 14.08 9.41
CA GLY A 2 -23.15 14.69 8.14
C GLY A 2 -22.86 13.62 7.08
N VAL A 3 -22.80 14.00 5.80
CA VAL A 3 -22.50 13.07 4.69
C VAL A 3 -21.16 12.35 4.90
N LEU A 4 -20.16 13.04 5.46
CA LEU A 4 -18.86 12.44 5.77
C LEU A 4 -18.93 11.41 6.90
N ASP A 5 -19.77 11.63 7.92
CA ASP A 5 -20.00 10.64 8.98
C ASP A 5 -20.67 9.39 8.43
N ASP A 6 -21.64 9.57 7.54
CA ASP A 6 -22.34 8.46 6.86
C ASP A 6 -21.36 7.64 6.00
N ILE A 7 -20.47 8.31 5.27
CA ILE A 7 -19.40 7.63 4.49
C ILE A 7 -18.50 6.85 5.43
N ARG A 8 -18.01 7.45 6.53
CA ARG A 8 -17.13 6.79 7.49
C ARG A 8 -17.80 5.56 8.10
N HIS A 9 -19.04 5.69 8.56
CA HIS A 9 -19.81 4.58 9.10
C HIS A 9 -19.97 3.44 8.08
N ALA A 10 -20.33 3.78 6.83
CA ALA A 10 -20.48 2.79 5.77
C ALA A 10 -19.16 2.09 5.42
N ALA A 11 -18.06 2.84 5.31
CA ALA A 11 -16.75 2.33 4.88
C ALA A 11 -16.06 1.45 5.93
N PHE A 12 -16.23 1.74 7.22
CA PHE A 12 -15.49 1.06 8.29
C PHE A 12 -16.34 0.11 9.14
N GLU A 13 -17.62 0.42 9.37
CA GLU A 13 -18.46 -0.38 10.28
C GLU A 13 -19.36 -1.34 9.51
N LEU A 14 -20.01 -0.85 8.45
CA LEU A 14 -20.96 -1.67 7.68
C LEU A 14 -20.29 -2.50 6.60
N ARG A 15 -19.16 -2.06 6.04
CA ARG A 15 -18.48 -2.72 4.92
C ARG A 15 -18.41 -4.24 5.06
N GLN A 16 -17.96 -4.75 6.21
CA GLN A 16 -17.82 -6.20 6.44
C GLN A 16 -19.06 -6.87 7.04
N THR A 17 -19.94 -6.09 7.70
CA THR A 17 -21.08 -6.63 8.45
C THR A 17 -22.39 -6.61 7.65
N ASP A 18 -22.60 -5.56 6.85
CA ASP A 18 -23.69 -5.38 5.90
C ASP A 18 -23.20 -4.56 4.66
N PRO A 19 -22.49 -5.21 3.73
CA PRO A 19 -21.98 -4.56 2.53
C PRO A 19 -23.06 -3.91 1.67
N GLN A 20 -24.28 -4.44 1.68
CA GLN A 20 -25.38 -3.93 0.85
C GLN A 20 -25.91 -2.61 1.40
N GLU A 21 -26.04 -2.50 2.72
CA GLU A 21 -26.41 -1.23 3.36
C GLU A 21 -25.30 -0.19 3.22
N ALA A 22 -24.03 -0.60 3.36
CA ALA A 22 -22.88 0.27 3.09
C ALA A 22 -22.94 0.86 1.67
N ILE A 23 -23.16 0.02 0.65
CA ILE A 23 -23.30 0.45 -0.75
C ILE A 23 -24.47 1.44 -0.92
N ARG A 24 -25.61 1.19 -0.27
CA ARG A 24 -26.78 2.07 -0.35
C ARG A 24 -26.46 3.47 0.18
N ILE A 25 -25.78 3.55 1.32
CA ILE A 25 -25.36 4.80 1.94
C ILE A 25 -24.34 5.53 1.05
N LEU A 26 -23.32 4.82 0.59
CA LEU A 26 -22.25 5.40 -0.22
C LEU A 26 -22.76 5.88 -1.59
N ARG A 27 -23.67 5.16 -2.25
CA ARG A 27 -24.30 5.63 -3.50
C ARG A 27 -25.08 6.93 -3.30
N ARG A 28 -25.74 7.10 -2.14
CA ARG A 28 -26.44 8.35 -1.79
C ARG A 28 -25.45 9.48 -1.53
N ALA A 29 -24.36 9.19 -0.83
CA ALA A 29 -23.29 10.16 -0.57
C ALA A 29 -22.62 10.61 -1.88
N ALA A 30 -22.40 9.68 -2.82
CA ALA A 30 -21.81 9.97 -4.11
C ALA A 30 -22.64 10.96 -4.96
N GLN A 31 -23.96 10.97 -4.78
CA GLN A 31 -24.84 11.93 -5.46
C GLN A 31 -24.72 13.37 -4.98
N GLN A 32 -24.08 13.60 -3.82
CA GLN A 32 -23.90 14.95 -3.27
C GLN A 32 -22.81 15.75 -4.00
N GLY A 33 -21.96 15.08 -4.79
CA GLY A 33 -20.86 15.72 -5.51
C GLY A 33 -19.69 16.14 -4.61
N GLY A 34 -18.71 16.80 -5.20
CA GLY A 34 -17.55 17.34 -4.50
C GLY A 34 -16.70 16.26 -3.81
N GLU A 35 -16.17 16.59 -2.64
CA GLU A 35 -15.33 15.67 -1.85
C GLU A 35 -16.08 14.40 -1.43
N ALA A 36 -17.37 14.52 -1.10
CA ALA A 36 -18.21 13.37 -0.75
C ALA A 36 -18.33 12.38 -1.91
N GLU A 37 -18.36 12.84 -3.16
CA GLU A 37 -18.36 11.94 -4.33
C GLU A 37 -17.07 11.15 -4.46
N VAL A 38 -15.93 11.81 -4.26
CA VAL A 38 -14.61 11.16 -4.34
C VAL A 38 -14.48 10.10 -3.26
N LEU A 39 -14.76 10.45 -2.00
CA LEU A 39 -14.64 9.53 -0.86
C LEU A 39 -15.63 8.36 -0.96
N ALA A 40 -16.89 8.64 -1.29
CA ALA A 40 -17.91 7.59 -1.35
C ALA A 40 -17.64 6.58 -2.49
N ARG A 41 -17.15 7.06 -3.64
CA ARG A 41 -16.77 6.17 -4.75
C ARG A 41 -15.52 5.36 -4.46
N GLY A 42 -14.53 5.94 -3.78
CA GLY A 42 -13.36 5.17 -3.29
C GLY A 42 -13.79 4.00 -2.42
N ALA A 43 -14.64 4.27 -1.42
CA ALA A 43 -15.18 3.24 -0.53
C ALA A 43 -16.06 2.20 -1.27
N LEU A 44 -16.86 2.62 -2.25
CA LEU A 44 -17.60 1.68 -3.11
C LEU A 44 -16.65 0.76 -3.89
N GLY A 45 -15.58 1.32 -4.45
CA GLY A 45 -14.56 0.56 -5.18
C GLY A 45 -13.93 -0.52 -4.32
N GLU A 46 -13.58 -0.18 -3.07
CA GLU A 46 -13.04 -1.15 -2.11
C GLU A 46 -14.05 -2.24 -1.73
N ILE A 47 -15.32 -1.89 -1.49
CA ILE A 47 -16.37 -2.89 -1.19
C ILE A 47 -16.58 -3.83 -2.37
N TYR A 48 -16.64 -3.29 -3.60
CA TYR A 48 -16.81 -4.13 -4.79
C TYR A 48 -15.62 -5.07 -4.96
N LEU A 49 -14.40 -4.60 -4.70
CA LEU A 49 -13.20 -5.42 -4.82
C LEU A 49 -13.14 -6.50 -3.75
N ASP A 50 -13.17 -6.10 -2.48
CA ASP A 50 -12.76 -6.97 -1.36
C ASP A 50 -13.93 -7.81 -0.82
N GLU A 51 -15.15 -7.26 -0.79
CA GLU A 51 -16.30 -7.95 -0.18
C GLU A 51 -17.14 -8.70 -1.22
N LEU A 52 -17.22 -8.17 -2.45
CA LEU A 52 -18.10 -8.71 -3.48
C LEU A 52 -17.37 -9.40 -4.64
N GLY A 53 -16.06 -9.16 -4.81
CA GLY A 53 -15.30 -9.65 -5.96
C GLY A 53 -15.81 -9.12 -7.31
N ASP A 54 -16.58 -8.02 -7.31
CA ASP A 54 -17.11 -7.36 -8.50
C ASP A 54 -16.02 -6.45 -9.10
N LEU A 55 -15.14 -7.07 -9.89
CA LEU A 55 -13.99 -6.39 -10.48
C LEU A 55 -14.41 -5.28 -11.47
N ASP A 56 -15.51 -5.47 -12.20
CA ASP A 56 -16.04 -4.45 -13.11
C ASP A 56 -16.60 -3.25 -12.34
N GLY A 57 -17.33 -3.51 -11.25
CA GLY A 57 -17.83 -2.48 -10.33
C GLY A 57 -16.68 -1.71 -9.66
N ALA A 58 -15.67 -2.41 -9.16
CA ALA A 58 -14.49 -1.79 -8.56
C ALA A 58 -13.73 -0.91 -9.55
N GLU A 59 -13.44 -1.42 -10.75
CA GLU A 59 -12.73 -0.65 -11.78
C GLU A 59 -13.55 0.57 -12.21
N HIS A 60 -14.88 0.45 -12.32
CA HIS A 60 -15.75 1.57 -12.63
C HIS A 60 -15.62 2.70 -11.61
N GLU A 61 -15.70 2.37 -10.31
CA GLU A 61 -15.66 3.37 -9.25
C GLU A 61 -14.27 4.01 -9.12
N PHE A 62 -13.18 3.23 -9.14
CA PHE A 62 -11.82 3.79 -9.10
C PHE A 62 -11.51 4.68 -10.30
N ARG A 63 -11.94 4.29 -11.51
CA ARG A 63 -11.81 5.18 -12.69
C ARG A 63 -12.60 6.46 -12.51
N ARG A 64 -13.77 6.41 -11.88
CA ARG A 64 -14.57 7.61 -11.63
C ARG A 64 -13.92 8.52 -10.59
N VAL A 65 -13.30 7.95 -9.55
CA VAL A 65 -12.47 8.71 -8.62
C VAL A 65 -11.33 9.43 -9.37
N LEU A 66 -10.61 8.73 -10.24
CA LEU A 66 -9.50 9.33 -11.01
C LEU A 66 -9.94 10.38 -12.04
N GLN A 67 -11.20 10.34 -12.51
CA GLN A 67 -11.77 11.42 -13.33
C GLN A 67 -12.04 12.69 -12.51
N LEU A 68 -12.41 12.54 -11.24
CA LEU A 68 -12.74 13.65 -10.33
C LEU A 68 -11.49 14.22 -9.65
N ALA A 69 -10.55 13.34 -9.29
CA ALA A 69 -9.29 13.65 -8.64
C ALA A 69 -8.14 12.94 -9.38
N PRO A 70 -7.64 13.53 -10.49
CA PRO A 70 -6.54 12.94 -11.26
C PRO A 70 -5.29 12.75 -10.41
N GLY A 71 -4.71 11.55 -10.46
CA GLY A 71 -3.45 11.23 -9.76
C GLY A 71 -3.61 10.91 -8.27
N LEU A 72 -4.83 10.68 -7.77
CA LEU A 72 -5.04 10.22 -6.40
C LEU A 72 -4.46 8.81 -6.21
N SER A 73 -3.35 8.71 -5.46
CA SER A 73 -2.60 7.46 -5.25
C SER A 73 -3.48 6.31 -4.76
N ALA A 74 -4.39 6.56 -3.82
CA ALA A 74 -5.30 5.54 -3.29
C ALA A 74 -6.18 4.89 -4.38
N ALA A 75 -6.66 5.67 -5.35
CA ALA A 75 -7.48 5.15 -6.44
C ALA A 75 -6.66 4.44 -7.52
N GLU A 76 -5.41 4.86 -7.77
CA GLU A 76 -4.48 4.11 -8.63
C GLU A 76 -4.09 2.76 -7.98
N ILE A 77 -3.92 2.70 -6.65
CA ILE A 77 -3.70 1.43 -5.92
C ILE A 77 -4.92 0.53 -6.06
N GLY A 78 -6.12 1.05 -5.81
CA GLY A 78 -7.37 0.31 -5.97
C GLY A 78 -7.50 -0.26 -7.38
N LEU A 79 -7.24 0.55 -8.41
CA LEU A 79 -7.23 0.11 -9.81
C LEU A 79 -6.17 -0.97 -10.08
N GLY A 80 -4.98 -0.83 -9.48
CA GLY A 80 -3.90 -1.82 -9.57
C GLY A 80 -4.31 -3.17 -9.01
N ARG A 81 -4.89 -3.18 -7.81
CA ARG A 81 -5.42 -4.39 -7.17
C ARG A 81 -6.55 -5.02 -7.98
N THR A 82 -7.55 -4.23 -8.39
CA THR A 82 -8.65 -4.72 -9.22
C THR A 82 -8.15 -5.40 -10.50
N ARG A 83 -7.17 -4.79 -11.18
CA ARG A 83 -6.60 -5.37 -12.41
C ARG A 83 -5.73 -6.59 -12.16
N ARG A 84 -5.01 -6.65 -11.04
CA ARG A 84 -4.28 -7.85 -10.61
C ARG A 84 -5.24 -9.01 -10.44
N GLU A 85 -6.34 -8.80 -9.70
CA GLU A 85 -7.38 -9.83 -9.49
C GLU A 85 -8.07 -10.23 -10.80
N ALA A 86 -8.22 -9.29 -11.75
CA ALA A 86 -8.74 -9.57 -13.09
C ALA A 86 -7.74 -10.30 -14.01
N GLY A 87 -6.48 -10.49 -13.58
CA GLY A 87 -5.41 -11.08 -14.37
C GLY A 87 -4.75 -10.14 -15.38
N ASP A 88 -5.13 -8.86 -15.41
CA ASP A 88 -4.46 -7.82 -16.21
C ASP A 88 -3.21 -7.29 -15.48
N LEU A 89 -2.16 -8.12 -15.44
CA LEU A 89 -0.92 -7.80 -14.75
C LEU A 89 -0.22 -6.55 -15.31
N LYS A 90 -0.32 -6.29 -16.62
CA LYS A 90 0.26 -5.09 -17.24
C LYS A 90 -0.49 -3.83 -16.82
N GLY A 91 -1.82 -3.90 -16.78
CA GLY A 91 -2.65 -2.82 -16.30
C GLY A 91 -2.48 -2.57 -14.81
N ALA A 92 -2.24 -3.63 -14.01
CA ALA A 92 -1.92 -3.53 -12.59
C ALA A 92 -0.57 -2.84 -12.37
N GLU A 93 0.48 -3.31 -13.06
CA GLU A 93 1.82 -2.70 -13.06
C GLU A 93 1.75 -1.20 -13.37
N THR A 94 1.02 -0.82 -14.42
CA THR A 94 0.87 0.58 -14.82
C THR A 94 0.23 1.43 -13.71
N ALA A 95 -0.80 0.91 -13.04
CA ALA A 95 -1.51 1.63 -11.99
C ALA A 95 -0.64 1.77 -10.72
N PHE A 96 0.02 0.70 -10.29
CA PHE A 96 0.94 0.74 -9.16
C PHE A 96 2.13 1.69 -9.39
N LEU A 97 2.68 1.76 -10.62
CA LEU A 97 3.73 2.73 -10.94
C LEU A 97 3.26 4.19 -10.79
N ARG A 98 2.02 4.50 -11.17
CA ARG A 98 1.44 5.83 -10.98
C ARG A 98 1.21 6.15 -9.51
N ALA A 99 0.73 5.18 -8.73
CA ALA A 99 0.59 5.32 -7.29
C ALA A 99 1.93 5.59 -6.61
N LEU A 100 3.00 4.85 -6.97
CA LEU A 100 4.35 5.10 -6.44
C LEU A 100 4.86 6.49 -6.80
N GLU A 101 4.62 6.96 -8.02
CA GLU A 101 5.01 8.32 -8.42
C GLU A 101 4.31 9.39 -7.57
N GLY A 102 3.01 9.23 -7.34
CA GLY A 102 2.21 10.13 -6.49
C GLY A 102 2.71 10.15 -5.04
N LEU A 103 2.82 8.98 -4.41
CA LEU A 103 3.28 8.84 -3.03
C LEU A 103 4.72 9.37 -2.83
N SER A 104 5.61 9.09 -3.78
CA SER A 104 6.99 9.60 -3.73
C SER A 104 7.03 11.13 -3.84
N ARG A 105 6.13 11.73 -4.63
CA ARG A 105 6.00 13.19 -4.73
C ARG A 105 5.51 13.78 -3.41
N ASP A 106 4.51 13.18 -2.76
CA ASP A 106 3.97 13.64 -1.48
C ASP A 106 5.06 13.64 -0.40
N ILE A 107 5.81 12.52 -0.29
CA ILE A 107 6.89 12.40 0.70
C ILE A 107 8.05 13.36 0.41
N ARG A 108 8.36 13.61 -0.87
CA ARG A 108 9.34 14.64 -1.24
C ARG A 108 8.89 16.02 -0.75
N GLY A 109 7.59 16.33 -0.87
CA GLY A 109 7.00 17.55 -0.31
C GLY A 109 7.23 17.66 1.20
N PHE A 110 6.94 16.60 1.96
CA PHE A 110 7.16 16.58 3.42
C PHE A 110 8.62 16.87 3.78
N ARG A 111 9.56 16.30 3.02
CA ARG A 111 11.00 16.49 3.21
C ARG A 111 11.46 17.90 2.90
N GLU A 112 10.98 18.48 1.81
CA GLU A 112 11.36 19.83 1.36
C GLU A 112 10.81 20.92 2.28
N ASP A 113 9.56 20.76 2.74
CA ASP A 113 8.92 21.68 3.66
C ASP A 113 9.51 21.58 5.09
N GLY A 114 10.19 20.47 5.41
CA GLY A 114 10.77 20.22 6.73
C GLY A 114 9.71 19.98 7.82
N THR A 115 8.45 19.82 7.43
CA THR A 115 7.33 19.54 8.33
C THR A 115 6.87 18.10 8.15
N LEU A 116 6.72 17.39 9.26
CA LEU A 116 6.12 16.07 9.25
C LEU A 116 4.62 16.18 9.54
N PRO A 117 3.73 16.05 8.54
CA PRO A 117 2.30 16.06 8.81
C PRO A 117 1.89 14.81 9.59
N ALA A 118 0.82 14.91 10.36
CA ALA A 118 0.18 13.73 10.94
C ALA A 118 -0.26 12.78 9.82
N GLY A 119 -0.02 11.47 9.96
CA GLY A 119 -0.31 10.48 8.92
C GLY A 119 0.79 10.32 7.86
N ALA A 120 1.95 10.98 8.01
CA ALA A 120 3.08 10.77 7.10
C ALA A 120 3.58 9.31 7.13
N GLU A 121 3.48 8.66 8.29
CA GLU A 121 3.70 7.24 8.53
C GLU A 121 2.86 6.36 7.59
N GLU A 122 1.58 6.66 7.47
CA GLU A 122 0.68 5.94 6.58
C GLU A 122 1.06 6.12 5.11
N VAL A 123 1.52 7.30 4.72
CA VAL A 123 1.98 7.53 3.33
C VAL A 123 3.23 6.70 3.02
N VAL A 124 4.18 6.60 3.96
CA VAL A 124 5.39 5.78 3.82
C VAL A 124 5.06 4.29 3.80
N LEU A 125 4.17 3.83 4.68
CA LEU A 125 3.71 2.44 4.68
C LEU A 125 2.97 2.10 3.39
N THR A 126 2.07 2.96 2.94
CA THR A 126 1.34 2.79 1.67
C THR A 126 2.29 2.71 0.48
N LEU A 127 3.36 3.53 0.47
CA LEU A 127 4.41 3.46 -0.55
C LEU A 127 5.10 2.09 -0.56
N LEU A 128 5.49 1.58 0.61
CA LEU A 128 6.11 0.26 0.75
C LEU A 128 5.17 -0.88 0.32
N GLU A 129 3.90 -0.80 0.70
CA GLU A 129 2.89 -1.78 0.29
C GLU A 129 2.71 -1.80 -1.21
N THR A 130 2.55 -0.63 -1.82
CA THR A 130 2.43 -0.49 -3.27
C THR A 130 3.67 -1.03 -3.98
N ALA A 131 4.86 -0.81 -3.42
CA ALA A 131 6.12 -1.31 -3.95
C ALA A 131 6.20 -2.84 -3.89
N VAL A 132 5.72 -3.46 -2.81
CA VAL A 132 5.57 -4.92 -2.69
C VAL A 132 4.58 -5.45 -3.72
N GLU A 133 3.38 -4.86 -3.82
CA GLU A 133 2.36 -5.31 -4.78
C GLU A 133 2.86 -5.19 -6.23
N LEU A 134 3.60 -4.13 -6.52
CA LEU A 134 4.25 -3.96 -7.81
C LEU A 134 5.28 -5.07 -8.06
N ALA A 135 6.11 -5.41 -7.07
CA ALA A 135 7.13 -6.46 -7.20
C ALA A 135 6.52 -7.86 -7.38
N GLU A 136 5.27 -8.08 -6.97
CA GLU A 136 4.55 -9.33 -7.18
C GLU A 136 4.03 -9.50 -8.60
N VAL A 137 3.70 -8.40 -9.28
CA VAL A 137 3.08 -8.43 -10.61
C VAL A 137 4.05 -8.22 -11.77
N ARG A 138 5.30 -7.83 -11.50
CA ARG A 138 6.33 -7.63 -12.54
C ARG A 138 7.69 -8.19 -12.16
N THR A 139 8.54 -8.38 -13.16
CA THR A 139 9.96 -8.70 -12.95
C THR A 139 10.81 -7.43 -13.05
N GLY A 140 11.80 -7.29 -12.18
CA GLY A 140 12.81 -6.22 -12.25
C GLY A 140 12.70 -5.13 -11.17
N ALA A 141 13.53 -4.09 -11.30
CA ALA A 141 13.77 -3.10 -10.26
C ALA A 141 12.54 -2.23 -9.95
N VAL A 142 12.15 -2.13 -8.68
CA VAL A 142 11.07 -1.24 -8.23
C VAL A 142 11.62 0.18 -8.14
N PRO A 143 11.00 1.18 -8.78
CA PRO A 143 11.46 2.56 -8.72
C PRO A 143 11.04 3.19 -7.38
N LEU A 144 11.74 2.79 -6.31
CA LEU A 144 11.57 3.32 -4.96
C LEU A 144 12.86 4.01 -4.53
N GLU A 145 12.76 5.27 -4.12
CA GLU A 145 13.89 6.02 -3.55
C GLU A 145 14.16 5.51 -2.12
N GLU A 146 15.17 4.66 -1.92
CA GLU A 146 15.47 4.10 -0.58
C GLU A 146 15.85 5.18 0.44
N GLU A 147 16.30 6.36 -0.01
CA GLU A 147 16.54 7.52 0.83
C GLU A 147 15.28 8.00 1.56
N VAL A 148 14.09 7.75 0.99
CA VAL A 148 12.80 8.02 1.66
C VAL A 148 12.66 7.19 2.92
N LEU A 149 13.08 5.92 2.88
CA LEU A 149 12.99 5.00 4.01
C LEU A 149 14.01 5.35 5.09
N ALA A 150 15.22 5.74 4.68
CA ALA A 150 16.23 6.26 5.61
C ALA A 150 15.77 7.56 6.29
N TRP A 151 15.11 8.45 5.54
CA TRP A 151 14.51 9.66 6.11
C TRP A 151 13.41 9.33 7.11
N ALA A 152 12.48 8.43 6.77
CA ALA A 152 11.40 8.03 7.66
C ALA A 152 11.93 7.46 8.99
N ALA A 153 12.97 6.63 8.93
CA ALA A 153 13.64 6.14 10.12
C ALA A 153 14.32 7.26 10.93
N ALA A 154 15.03 8.17 10.26
CA ALA A 154 15.69 9.29 10.93
C ALA A 154 14.71 10.28 11.60
N GLN A 155 13.50 10.43 11.05
CA GLN A 155 12.44 11.25 11.65
C GLN A 155 11.74 10.59 12.83
N LYS A 156 12.13 9.35 13.20
CA LYS A 156 11.46 8.59 14.28
C LYS A 156 9.95 8.52 14.04
N LEU A 157 9.59 8.39 12.76
CA LEU A 157 8.24 8.54 12.24
C LEU A 157 7.27 7.49 12.81
N PHE A 158 7.82 6.44 13.43
CA PHE A 158 7.12 5.31 14.03
C PHE A 158 7.59 5.05 15.49
N ASP A 159 8.29 6.01 16.09
CA ASP A 159 8.91 5.88 17.44
C ASP A 159 7.98 6.44 18.54
N ALA A 160 6.69 6.62 18.23
CA ALA A 160 5.69 6.99 19.23
C ALA A 160 5.50 5.80 20.18
N GLU A 161 5.59 6.04 21.50
CA GLU A 161 5.56 5.03 22.57
C GLU A 161 4.31 4.10 22.54
N GLU A 162 3.31 4.38 21.70
CA GLU A 162 2.05 3.63 21.58
C GLU A 162 1.91 2.81 20.27
N ASP A 163 2.76 3.01 19.24
CA ASP A 163 2.55 2.44 17.89
C ASP A 163 3.69 1.50 17.41
N HIS A 164 4.11 0.56 18.25
CA HIS A 164 5.13 -0.45 17.88
C HIS A 164 4.75 -1.29 16.64
N ASP A 165 3.47 -1.41 16.32
CA ASP A 165 2.97 -2.25 15.23
C ASP A 165 3.34 -1.70 13.84
N ASP A 166 3.35 -0.38 13.66
CA ASP A 166 3.70 0.22 12.36
C ASP A 166 5.18 0.08 12.04
N TRP A 167 6.02 0.11 13.08
CA TRP A 167 7.45 -0.09 12.93
C TRP A 167 7.79 -1.55 12.57
N ILE A 168 7.06 -2.50 13.15
CA ILE A 168 7.14 -3.92 12.74
C ILE A 168 6.65 -4.08 11.30
N ARG A 169 5.53 -3.45 10.93
CA ARG A 169 4.96 -3.49 9.58
C ARG A 169 5.93 -2.92 8.55
N PHE A 170 6.59 -1.80 8.85
CA PHE A 170 7.63 -1.21 8.03
C PHE A 170 8.75 -2.22 7.74
N HIS A 171 9.34 -2.82 8.78
CA HIS A 171 10.42 -3.80 8.61
C HIS A 171 9.96 -5.07 7.87
N ALA A 172 8.72 -5.49 8.07
CA ALA A 172 8.14 -6.64 7.38
C ALA A 172 7.98 -6.36 5.87
N LEU A 173 7.39 -5.22 5.50
CA LEU A 173 7.21 -4.81 4.10
C LEU A 173 8.56 -4.61 3.41
N TRP A 174 9.51 -3.97 4.11
CA TRP A 174 10.83 -3.69 3.55
C TRP A 174 11.64 -4.96 3.31
N THR A 175 11.61 -5.90 4.27
CA THR A 175 12.15 -7.25 4.11
C THR A 175 11.52 -7.97 2.91
N ARG A 176 10.20 -7.96 2.81
CA ARG A 176 9.47 -8.61 1.71
C ARG A 176 9.85 -8.03 0.35
N LEU A 177 9.92 -6.71 0.24
CA LEU A 177 10.31 -6.05 -1.00
C LEU A 177 11.74 -6.42 -1.44
N ARG A 178 12.68 -6.49 -0.49
CA ARG A 178 14.06 -6.94 -0.78
C ARG A 178 14.10 -8.39 -1.24
N ILE A 179 13.34 -9.28 -0.60
CA ILE A 179 13.22 -10.68 -1.05
C ILE A 179 12.68 -10.75 -2.48
N LEU A 180 11.55 -10.08 -2.76
CA LEU A 180 10.91 -10.09 -4.09
C LEU A 180 11.80 -9.49 -5.18
N THR A 181 12.69 -8.57 -4.82
CA THR A 181 13.65 -7.94 -5.74
C THR A 181 15.00 -8.66 -5.81
N GLY A 182 15.13 -9.84 -5.20
CA GLY A 182 16.35 -10.66 -5.27
C GLY A 182 17.51 -10.17 -4.40
N ARG A 183 17.19 -9.46 -3.31
CA ARG A 183 18.16 -8.87 -2.37
C ARG A 183 17.99 -9.38 -0.92
N PRO A 184 17.83 -10.70 -0.67
CA PRO A 184 17.62 -11.23 0.68
C PRO A 184 18.82 -10.98 1.63
N GLU A 185 20.05 -10.86 1.10
CA GLU A 185 21.26 -10.55 1.88
C GLU A 185 21.20 -9.15 2.53
N GLU A 186 20.70 -8.17 1.78
CA GLU A 186 20.46 -6.80 2.27
C GLU A 186 19.36 -6.81 3.34
N ALA A 187 18.32 -7.64 3.17
CA ALA A 187 17.25 -7.79 4.17
C ALA A 187 17.79 -8.33 5.49
N VAL A 188 18.59 -9.40 5.46
CA VAL A 188 19.24 -9.97 6.66
C VAL A 188 20.12 -8.94 7.36
N THR A 189 20.91 -8.19 6.59
CA THR A 189 21.82 -7.18 7.14
C THR A 189 21.05 -6.08 7.87
N ALA A 190 19.99 -5.55 7.25
CA ALA A 190 19.17 -4.51 7.84
C ALA A 190 18.39 -4.98 9.08
N LEU A 191 17.85 -6.21 9.08
CA LEU A 191 17.15 -6.76 10.25
C LEU A 191 18.08 -6.91 11.46
N ARG A 192 19.33 -7.35 11.24
CA ARG A 192 20.34 -7.43 12.31
C ARG A 192 20.78 -6.06 12.82
N GLU A 193 20.75 -5.04 11.97
CA GLU A 193 21.02 -3.67 12.39
C GLU A 193 19.87 -3.12 13.23
N ALA A 194 18.62 -3.26 12.76
CA ALA A 194 17.42 -2.85 13.49
C ALA A 194 17.27 -3.55 14.85
N GLU A 195 17.59 -4.84 14.95
CA GLU A 195 17.61 -5.55 16.23
C GLU A 195 18.68 -4.98 17.18
N ARG A 196 19.87 -4.67 16.66
CA ARG A 196 20.99 -4.13 17.47
C ARG A 196 20.75 -2.69 17.92
N SER A 197 20.10 -1.88 17.11
CA SER A 197 19.75 -0.49 17.47
C SER A 197 18.55 -0.41 18.41
N GLY A 198 17.83 -1.52 18.60
CA GLY A 198 16.62 -1.58 19.43
C GLY A 198 15.37 -1.09 18.70
N GLU A 199 15.46 -0.82 17.39
CA GLU A 199 14.33 -0.46 16.53
C GLU A 199 13.37 -1.63 16.40
N LEU A 200 13.86 -2.85 16.19
CA LEU A 200 13.01 -4.03 16.02
C LEU A 200 13.17 -4.97 17.23
N PRO A 201 12.09 -5.32 17.96
CA PRO A 201 12.22 -6.24 19.09
C PRO A 201 12.71 -7.63 18.62
N SER A 202 13.52 -8.27 19.45
CA SER A 202 14.24 -9.51 19.08
C SER A 202 13.34 -10.65 18.58
N GLU A 203 12.13 -10.79 19.09
CA GLU A 203 11.23 -11.86 18.62
C GLU A 203 10.78 -11.61 17.17
N GLN A 204 10.33 -10.39 16.86
CA GLN A 204 9.96 -9.99 15.50
C GLN A 204 11.16 -10.03 14.54
N ALA A 205 12.34 -9.62 15.01
CA ALA A 205 13.57 -9.71 14.23
C ALA A 205 13.89 -11.16 13.84
N LYS A 206 13.78 -12.11 14.76
CA LYS A 206 14.01 -13.54 14.49
C LYS A 206 13.02 -14.10 13.46
N GLU A 207 11.75 -13.72 13.54
CA GLU A 207 10.73 -14.17 12.58
C GLU A 207 11.04 -13.68 11.16
N LEU A 208 11.32 -12.39 10.99
CA LEU A 208 11.66 -11.82 9.69
C LEU A 208 12.99 -12.36 9.16
N LEU A 209 13.99 -12.56 10.04
CA LEU A 209 15.27 -13.16 9.67
C LEU A 209 15.09 -14.58 9.15
N ARG A 210 14.22 -15.38 9.78
CA ARG A 210 13.91 -16.73 9.33
C ARG A 210 13.36 -16.74 7.90
N LEU A 211 12.51 -15.78 7.56
CA LEU A 211 11.97 -15.65 6.20
C LEU A 211 13.07 -15.29 5.19
N ALA A 212 13.89 -14.27 5.48
CA ALA A 212 14.96 -13.84 4.59
C ALA A 212 16.05 -14.91 4.39
N LEU A 213 16.44 -15.62 5.47
CA LEU A 213 17.43 -16.70 5.40
C LEU A 213 16.93 -17.90 4.57
N LYS A 214 15.64 -18.24 4.68
CA LYS A 214 15.05 -19.32 3.88
C LYS A 214 15.21 -19.08 2.38
N GLU A 215 15.11 -17.82 1.93
CA GLU A 215 15.27 -17.45 0.52
C GLU A 215 16.74 -17.47 0.06
N LEU A 216 17.69 -17.26 0.97
CA LEU A 216 19.13 -17.46 0.66
C LEU A 216 19.48 -18.94 0.43
N ASP A 217 18.84 -19.82 1.19
CA ASP A 217 19.03 -21.26 1.09
C ASP A 217 18.24 -21.88 -0.08
N ALA A 218 17.35 -21.11 -0.72
CA ALA A 218 16.58 -21.57 -1.87
C ALA A 218 17.48 -21.64 -3.12
N PRO A 219 17.41 -22.72 -3.92
CA PRO A 219 18.11 -22.75 -5.20
C PRO A 219 17.63 -21.59 -6.08
N PRO A 220 18.53 -20.93 -6.84
CA PRO A 220 18.16 -19.78 -7.65
C PRO A 220 16.98 -20.14 -8.54
N VAL A 221 15.86 -19.41 -8.37
CA VAL A 221 14.68 -19.59 -9.20
C VAL A 221 15.05 -19.20 -10.63
N ILE A 222 15.38 -20.20 -11.46
CA ILE A 222 15.44 -20.02 -12.90
C ILE A 222 14.01 -19.73 -13.33
N GLN A 223 13.65 -18.46 -13.39
CA GLN A 223 12.40 -18.01 -13.97
C GLN A 223 12.44 -18.37 -15.46
N LEU A 224 11.92 -19.56 -15.78
CA LEU A 224 11.67 -19.97 -17.15
C LEU A 224 10.65 -18.99 -17.71
N GLY A 225 11.16 -18.00 -18.44
CA GLY A 225 10.36 -17.13 -19.28
C GLY A 225 9.43 -18.01 -20.10
N LYS A 226 8.12 -17.85 -19.91
CA LYS A 226 7.14 -18.33 -20.86
C LYS A 226 7.47 -17.63 -22.17
N LYS A 227 8.19 -18.35 -23.04
CA LYS A 227 8.37 -17.97 -24.44
C LYS A 227 6.97 -17.83 -25.06
N SER A 228 6.90 -16.76 -25.84
CA SER A 228 5.86 -16.29 -26.78
C SER A 228 4.84 -17.30 -27.25
#